data_AF-A0A7X1YF42-F1
#
_entry.id   AF-A0A7X1YF42-F1
#
_cell.length_a   1.000
_cell.length_b   1.000
_cell.length_c   1.000
_cell.angle_alpha   90.00
_cell.angle_beta   90.00
_cell.angle_gamma   90.00
#
_symmetry.space_group_name_H-M   'P 1'
#
loop_
_entity.id
_entity.type
_entity.pdbx_description
1 polymer ?
#
loop_
_entity_poly.entity_id
_entity_poly.type
_entity_poly.pdbx_seq_one_letter_code
_entity_poly.pdbx_strand_id
1 'polypeptide(L)'
;MRNTCRKSIAFVREDTAIEKNINVIPKLFVSTADAPLSEAHIRQIAGMIIDSQVLALVADPLMTSDAKLQQLGKTLKVSAASVVRHSNPGTLPGGITHAIIFGDRQIERQKRVAAAFEQRGAIVRKVRAGIGF
;
A
#
# COMPACT_ATOMS: atom_id res chain seq x y z
N MET A 1 -0.71 -55.17 -43.82
CA MET A 1 -0.22 -53.79 -43.56
C MET A 1 -1.23 -53.10 -42.64
N ARG A 2 -0.88 -52.84 -41.37
CA ARG A 2 -1.77 -52.11 -40.43
C ARG A 2 -1.10 -50.77 -40.12
N ASN A 3 -1.67 -49.69 -40.66
CA ASN A 3 -1.19 -48.33 -40.41
C ASN A 3 -1.50 -47.92 -38.97
N THR A 4 -0.46 -47.71 -38.18
CA THR A 4 -0.55 -47.09 -36.85
C THR A 4 -0.66 -45.57 -37.00
N CYS A 5 -1.82 -45.01 -36.66
CA CYS A 5 -2.01 -43.56 -36.56
C CYS A 5 -1.18 -43.01 -35.38
N ARG A 6 0.02 -42.48 -35.66
CA ARG A 6 0.73 -41.56 -34.76
C ARG A 6 0.31 -40.13 -35.10
N LYS A 7 -0.63 -39.56 -34.33
CA LYS A 7 -0.81 -38.11 -34.28
C LYS A 7 -0.29 -37.63 -32.94
N SER A 8 0.78 -36.83 -32.97
CA SER A 8 1.30 -36.14 -31.79
C SER A 8 0.34 -35.02 -31.41
N ILE A 9 -0.18 -35.07 -30.18
CA ILE A 9 -0.95 -33.98 -29.59
C ILE A 9 0.06 -32.91 -29.18
N ALA A 10 0.11 -31.80 -29.91
CA ALA A 10 0.85 -30.62 -29.49
C ALA A 10 0.01 -29.87 -28.46
N PHE A 11 0.44 -29.87 -27.20
CA PHE A 11 -0.11 -28.98 -26.19
C PHE A 11 0.39 -27.57 -26.49
N VAL A 12 -0.45 -26.77 -27.15
CA VAL A 12 -0.23 -25.33 -27.23
C VAL A 12 -0.63 -24.78 -25.86
N ARG A 13 0.35 -24.27 -25.12
CA ARG A 13 0.08 -23.49 -23.91
C ARG A 13 -0.56 -22.20 -24.39
N GLU A 14 -1.87 -22.12 -24.27
CA GLU A 14 -2.59 -20.88 -24.49
C GLU A 14 -2.25 -19.98 -23.30
N ASP A 15 -1.19 -19.19 -23.45
CA ASP A 15 -0.86 -18.09 -22.54
C ASP A 15 -1.96 -17.02 -22.72
N THR A 16 -3.18 -17.34 -22.29
CA THR A 16 -4.16 -16.33 -21.94
C THR A 16 -3.52 -15.58 -20.78
N ALA A 17 -2.96 -14.41 -21.10
CA ALA A 17 -2.56 -13.44 -20.10
C ALA A 17 -3.80 -13.21 -19.23
N ILE A 18 -3.85 -13.89 -18.08
CA ILE A 18 -4.81 -13.59 -17.04
C ILE A 18 -4.49 -12.14 -16.72
N GLU A 19 -5.32 -11.21 -17.18
CA GLU A 19 -5.24 -9.82 -16.78
C GLU A 19 -5.23 -9.86 -15.25
N LYS A 20 -4.06 -9.65 -14.66
CA LYS A 20 -3.96 -9.53 -13.21
C LYS A 20 -4.92 -8.42 -12.88
N ASN A 21 -5.98 -8.76 -12.16
CA ASN A 21 -6.93 -7.79 -11.66
C ASN A 21 -6.18 -6.98 -10.60
N ILE A 22 -5.43 -5.97 -11.05
CA ILE A 22 -4.59 -5.15 -10.20
C ILE A 22 -5.56 -4.29 -9.39
N ASN A 23 -5.61 -4.52 -8.08
CA ASN A 23 -6.41 -3.70 -7.20
C ASN A 23 -5.85 -2.28 -7.20
N VAL A 24 -6.62 -1.32 -7.70
CA VAL A 24 -6.19 0.08 -7.71
C VAL A 24 -6.53 0.72 -6.36
N ILE A 25 -5.55 1.36 -5.76
CA ILE A 25 -5.69 2.20 -4.57
C ILE A 25 -5.60 3.66 -5.04
N PRO A 26 -6.74 4.37 -5.19
CA PRO A 26 -6.72 5.74 -5.68
C PRO A 26 -5.92 6.68 -4.79
N LYS A 27 -6.02 6.50 -3.47
CA LYS A 27 -5.33 7.36 -2.51
C LYS A 27 -5.04 6.60 -1.22
N LEU A 28 -3.76 6.44 -0.93
CA LEU A 28 -3.22 5.77 0.24
C LEU A 28 -2.75 6.79 1.27
N PHE A 29 -3.21 6.66 2.51
CA PHE A 29 -2.66 7.38 3.65
C PHE A 29 -1.69 6.50 4.44
N VAL A 30 -0.56 7.04 4.86
CA VAL A 30 0.41 6.33 5.72
C VAL A 30 0.73 7.18 6.94
N SER A 31 0.72 6.55 8.12
CA SER A 31 1.14 7.17 9.38
C SER A 31 2.01 6.22 10.17
N THR A 32 3.20 6.64 10.59
CA THR A 32 4.18 5.78 11.27
C THR A 32 4.12 5.83 12.79
N ALA A 33 3.04 6.37 13.38
CA ALA A 33 3.10 6.94 14.72
C ALA A 33 4.24 7.97 14.82
N ASP A 34 4.53 8.54 15.98
CA ASP A 34 5.57 9.59 16.11
C ASP A 34 7.00 9.07 15.82
N ALA A 35 7.13 7.83 15.34
CA ALA A 35 8.38 7.25 14.89
C ALA A 35 8.75 7.75 13.48
N PRO A 36 10.04 8.01 13.21
CA PRO A 36 10.52 8.28 11.87
C PRO A 36 10.19 7.12 10.92
N LEU A 37 9.83 7.44 9.67
CA LEU A 37 9.76 6.44 8.61
C LEU A 37 11.12 5.72 8.50
N SER A 38 11.13 4.40 8.42
CA SER A 38 12.34 3.58 8.34
C SER A 38 12.29 2.72 7.07
N GLU A 39 13.42 2.16 6.65
CA GLU A 39 13.43 1.23 5.51
C GLU A 39 12.59 -0.03 5.79
N ALA A 40 12.56 -0.49 7.04
CA ALA A 40 11.70 -1.59 7.46
C ALA A 40 10.22 -1.24 7.26
N HIS A 41 9.79 -0.03 7.63
CA HIS A 41 8.42 0.43 7.37
C HIS A 41 8.13 0.48 5.87
N ILE A 42 9.06 0.97 5.05
CA ILE A 42 8.88 1.05 3.58
C ILE A 42 8.70 -0.35 2.99
N ARG A 43 9.56 -1.31 3.35
CA ARG A 43 9.46 -2.71 2.90
C ARG A 43 8.15 -3.35 3.35
N GLN A 44 7.73 -3.11 4.60
CA GLN A 44 6.50 -3.64 5.13
C GLN A 44 5.27 -3.08 4.42
N ILE A 45 5.21 -1.76 4.18
CA ILE A 45 4.13 -1.13 3.41
C ILE A 45 4.06 -1.74 2.01
N ALA A 46 5.19 -1.81 1.31
CA ALA A 46 5.25 -2.39 -0.03
C ALA A 46 4.77 -3.84 -0.08
N GLY A 47 5.15 -4.66 0.92
CA GLY A 47 4.67 -6.04 1.03
C GLY A 47 3.17 -6.15 1.30
N MET A 48 2.57 -5.24 2.06
CA MET A 48 1.13 -5.27 2.38
C MET A 48 0.23 -4.99 1.18
N ILE A 49 0.72 -4.23 0.20
CA ILE A 49 -0.04 -3.79 -0.99
C ILE A 49 0.64 -4.20 -2.30
N ILE A 50 1.38 -5.32 -2.27
CA ILE A 50 2.19 -5.80 -3.40
C ILE A 50 1.38 -6.04 -4.68
N ASP A 51 0.14 -6.50 -4.53
CA ASP A 51 -0.79 -6.75 -5.64
C ASP A 51 -1.72 -5.56 -5.92
N SER A 52 -1.29 -4.35 -5.54
CA SER A 52 -2.09 -3.13 -5.70
C SER A 52 -1.30 -2.00 -6.35
N GLN A 53 -1.96 -1.23 -7.20
CA GLN A 53 -1.40 -0.01 -7.79
C GLN A 53 -1.87 1.21 -7.00
N VAL A 54 -0.93 1.95 -6.41
CA VAL A 54 -1.24 3.20 -5.71
C VAL A 54 -1.15 4.38 -6.67
N LEU A 55 -2.18 5.20 -6.77
CA LEU A 55 -2.18 6.40 -7.62
C LEU A 55 -1.67 7.65 -6.88
N ALA A 56 -2.00 7.78 -5.60
CA ALA A 56 -1.56 8.90 -4.78
C ALA A 56 -1.20 8.44 -3.36
N LEU A 57 -0.14 9.02 -2.82
CA LEU A 57 0.38 8.75 -1.48
C LEU A 57 0.30 10.02 -0.64
N VAL A 58 -0.38 9.92 0.51
CA VAL A 58 -0.47 10.99 1.50
C VAL A 58 0.18 10.53 2.80
N ALA A 59 1.20 11.25 3.25
CA ALA A 59 1.83 11.01 4.54
C ALA A 59 1.17 11.81 5.67
N ASP A 60 1.22 11.25 6.87
CA ASP A 60 0.88 11.96 8.11
C ASP A 60 1.74 13.22 8.29
N PRO A 61 1.17 14.32 8.81
CA PRO A 61 1.91 15.56 9.06
C PRO A 61 3.12 15.39 9.98
N LEU A 62 3.09 14.40 10.89
CA LEU A 62 4.18 14.14 11.83
C LEU A 62 5.33 13.33 11.23
N MET A 63 5.19 12.80 10.01
CA MET A 63 6.30 12.16 9.31
C MET A 63 7.28 13.23 8.82
N THR A 64 8.46 13.31 9.43
CA THR A 64 9.38 14.44 9.20
C THR A 64 10.32 14.29 8.00
N SER A 65 10.56 13.06 7.52
CA SER A 65 11.56 12.79 6.47
C SER A 65 10.97 12.77 5.06
N ASP A 66 11.16 13.87 4.31
CA ASP A 66 10.74 13.94 2.89
C ASP A 66 11.52 12.98 2.00
N ALA A 67 12.82 12.80 2.25
CA ALA A 67 13.65 11.87 1.49
C ALA A 67 13.09 10.44 1.55
N LYS A 68 12.70 9.99 2.75
CA LYS A 68 12.10 8.66 2.94
C LYS A 68 10.66 8.57 2.43
N LEU A 69 9.90 9.65 2.50
CA LEU A 69 8.57 9.71 1.89
C LEU A 69 8.65 9.57 0.37
N GLN A 70 9.60 10.25 -0.27
CA GLN A 70 9.86 10.11 -1.70
C GLN A 70 10.39 8.71 -2.04
N GLN A 71 11.23 8.12 -1.18
CA GLN A 71 11.66 6.73 -1.32
C GLN A 71 10.47 5.76 -1.26
N LEU A 72 9.55 5.94 -0.32
CA LEU A 72 8.32 5.15 -0.24
C LEU A 72 7.49 5.29 -1.51
N GLY A 73 7.27 6.52 -1.99
CA GLY A 73 6.58 6.78 -3.26
C GLY A 73 7.22 6.03 -4.43
N LYS A 74 8.56 6.08 -4.55
CA LYS A 74 9.32 5.33 -5.57
C LYS A 74 9.13 3.81 -5.44
N THR A 75 9.22 3.26 -4.23
CA THR A 75 9.01 1.82 -3.99
C THR A 75 7.61 1.38 -4.40
N LEU A 76 6.61 2.23 -4.18
CA LEU A 76 5.22 1.98 -4.57
C LEU A 76 4.90 2.37 -6.03
N LYS A 77 5.91 2.83 -6.80
CA LYS A 77 5.76 3.33 -8.18
C LYS A 77 4.74 4.48 -8.32
N VAL A 78 4.61 5.29 -7.28
CA VAL A 78 3.76 6.50 -7.28
C VAL A 78 4.55 7.65 -7.90
N SER A 79 3.90 8.44 -8.76
CA SER A 79 4.50 9.66 -9.30
C SER A 79 4.88 10.62 -8.18
N ALA A 80 6.06 11.24 -8.25
CA ALA A 80 6.53 12.18 -7.24
C ALA A 80 5.57 13.36 -7.02
N ALA A 81 4.86 13.79 -8.07
CA ALA A 81 3.83 14.84 -7.99
C ALA A 81 2.57 14.42 -7.20
N SER A 82 2.37 13.11 -7.03
CA SER A 82 1.24 12.52 -6.31
C SER A 82 1.64 11.99 -4.92
N VAL A 83 2.87 12.30 -4.48
CA VAL A 83 3.39 12.04 -3.14
C VAL A 83 3.37 13.35 -2.36
N VAL A 84 2.52 13.44 -1.35
CA VAL A 84 2.30 14.66 -0.57
C VAL A 84 2.27 14.37 0.92
N ARG A 85 2.77 15.31 1.72
CA ARG A 85 2.56 15.32 3.16
C ARG A 85 1.31 16.13 3.48
N HIS A 86 0.42 15.58 4.29
CA HIS A 86 -0.73 16.33 4.77
C HIS A 86 -0.27 17.47 5.68
N SER A 87 -0.80 18.68 5.45
CA SER A 87 -0.24 19.91 6.05
C SER A 87 -0.66 20.14 7.49
N ASN A 88 -1.85 19.67 7.91
CA ASN A 88 -2.44 20.04 9.20
C ASN A 88 -2.69 18.82 10.12
N PRO A 89 -2.00 18.70 11.26
CA PRO A 89 -2.16 17.59 12.21
C PRO A 89 -3.52 17.51 12.90
N GLY A 90 -4.30 18.59 12.93
CA GLY A 90 -5.65 18.62 13.50
C GLY A 90 -6.74 18.19 12.54
N THR A 91 -6.42 17.92 11.27
CA THR A 91 -7.40 17.52 10.25
C THR A 91 -6.98 16.22 9.57
N LEU A 92 -7.95 15.54 8.96
CA LEU A 92 -7.69 14.34 8.18
C LEU A 92 -7.86 14.62 6.70
N PRO A 93 -6.92 14.17 5.84
CA PRO A 93 -7.02 14.38 4.40
C PRO A 93 -8.30 13.77 3.83
N GLY A 94 -8.90 14.47 2.88
CA GLY A 94 -10.09 14.01 2.15
C GLY A 94 -9.75 13.01 1.04
N GLY A 95 -10.73 12.17 0.70
CA GLY A 95 -10.64 11.22 -0.42
C GLY A 95 -9.69 10.05 -0.20
N ILE A 96 -9.28 9.79 1.04
CA ILE A 96 -8.48 8.60 1.39
C ILE A 96 -9.36 7.36 1.25
N THR A 97 -8.88 6.40 0.47
CA THR A 97 -9.57 5.11 0.27
C THR A 97 -8.95 4.00 1.12
N HIS A 98 -7.64 4.10 1.36
CA HIS A 98 -6.87 3.13 2.11
C HIS A 98 -5.97 3.87 3.10
N ALA A 99 -5.86 3.37 4.31
CA ALA A 99 -4.94 3.92 5.31
C ALA A 99 -4.11 2.79 5.93
N ILE A 100 -2.80 2.97 5.98
CA ILE A 100 -1.88 2.11 6.74
C ILE A 100 -1.38 2.91 7.93
N ILE A 101 -1.75 2.45 9.12
CA ILE A 101 -1.49 3.14 10.37
C ILE A 101 -0.62 2.26 11.24
N PHE A 102 0.64 2.65 11.39
CA PHE A 102 1.53 2.04 12.35
C PHE A 102 1.25 2.64 13.72
N GLY A 103 1.10 1.77 14.70
CA GLY A 103 0.93 2.15 16.08
C GLY A 103 0.76 0.91 16.92
N ASP A 104 1.45 0.87 18.06
CA ASP A 104 1.07 -0.06 19.10
C ASP A 104 -0.21 0.43 19.80
N ARG A 105 -0.85 -0.45 20.58
CA ARG A 105 -2.14 -0.25 21.26
C ARG A 105 -2.19 0.95 22.23
N GLN A 106 -1.12 1.72 22.39
CA GLN A 106 -1.01 2.81 23.38
C GLN A 106 -1.03 4.23 22.79
N ILE A 107 -1.00 4.41 21.46
CA ILE A 107 -1.00 5.76 20.87
C ILE A 107 -2.43 6.20 20.55
N GLU A 108 -3.03 6.96 21.48
CA GLU A 108 -4.40 7.48 21.37
C GLU A 108 -4.67 8.30 20.10
N ARG A 109 -3.65 9.03 19.60
CA ARG A 109 -3.76 9.73 18.31
C ARG A 109 -4.01 8.76 17.16
N GLN A 110 -3.23 7.68 17.06
CA GLN A 110 -3.36 6.71 15.97
C GLN A 110 -4.69 5.95 16.01
N LYS A 111 -5.17 5.62 17.22
CA LYS A 111 -6.52 5.05 17.38
C LYS A 111 -7.60 5.97 16.83
N ARG A 112 -7.54 7.26 17.15
CA ARG A 112 -8.50 8.27 16.66
C ARG A 112 -8.41 8.45 15.15
N VAL A 113 -7.20 8.53 14.59
CA VAL A 113 -6.99 8.63 13.14
C VAL A 113 -7.56 7.40 12.42
N ALA A 114 -7.29 6.20 12.95
CA ALA A 114 -7.81 4.96 12.39
C ALA A 114 -9.34 4.90 12.43
N ALA A 115 -9.93 5.16 13.60
CA ALA A 115 -11.38 5.16 13.76
C ALA A 115 -12.06 6.18 12.84
N ALA A 116 -11.47 7.37 12.68
CA ALA A 116 -12.02 8.40 11.81
C ALA A 116 -11.94 8.03 10.31
N PHE A 117 -10.91 7.31 9.87
CA PHE A 117 -10.87 6.77 8.51
C PHE A 117 -11.84 5.60 8.30
N GLU A 118 -11.97 4.71 9.29
CA GLU A 118 -12.97 3.63 9.28
C GLU A 118 -14.40 4.19 9.18
N GLN A 119 -14.72 5.24 9.95
CA GLN A 119 -16.01 5.94 9.88
C GLN A 119 -16.29 6.59 8.52
N ARG A 120 -15.24 6.97 7.79
CA ARG A 120 -15.33 7.53 6.42
C ARG A 120 -15.39 6.46 5.34
N GLY A 121 -15.43 5.17 5.71
CA GLY A 121 -15.47 4.04 4.78
C GLY A 121 -14.13 3.70 4.14
N ALA A 122 -13.02 4.23 4.63
CA ALA A 122 -11.69 3.85 4.15
C ALA A 122 -11.27 2.49 4.70
N ILE A 123 -10.54 1.71 3.90
CA ILE A 123 -9.96 0.44 4.33
C ILE A 123 -8.72 0.73 5.18
N VAL A 124 -8.82 0.49 6.48
CA VAL A 124 -7.75 0.78 7.44
C VAL A 124 -6.99 -0.48 7.83
N ARG A 125 -5.67 -0.46 7.66
CA ARG A 125 -4.76 -1.51 8.11
C ARG A 125 -3.92 -0.99 9.27
N LYS A 126 -4.17 -1.52 10.47
CA LYS A 126 -3.43 -1.20 11.69
C LYS A 126 -2.21 -2.13 11.80
N VAL A 127 -1.01 -1.57 11.86
CA VAL A 127 0.26 -2.31 11.89
C VAL A 127 0.90 -2.15 13.26
N ARG A 128 1.23 -3.26 13.93
CA ARG A 128 1.99 -3.22 15.18
C ARG A 128 3.46 -2.97 14.88
N ALA A 129 4.06 -2.00 15.54
CA ALA A 129 5.51 -1.84 15.54
C ALA A 129 6.13 -3.05 16.27
N GLY A 130 6.92 -3.88 15.58
CA GLY A 130 7.71 -4.95 16.21
C GLY A 130 7.51 -6.38 15.68
N ILE A 131 6.63 -6.64 14.72
CA ILE A 131 6.61 -7.96 14.07
C ILE A 131 7.47 -7.87 12.81
N GLY A 132 8.76 -8.19 12.98
CA GLY A 132 9.67 -8.46 11.88
C GLY A 132 9.15 -9.63 11.06
N PHE A 133 9.24 -9.50 9.74
CA PHE A 133 9.25 -10.65 8.84
C PHE A 133 10.70 -11.10 8.65
#